data_AF-A0A9E6B6A3-F1
#
_entry.id   AF-A0A9E6B6A3-F1
#
_cell.length_a   1.000
_cell.length_b   1.000
_cell.length_c   1.000
_cell.angle_alpha   90.00
_cell.angle_beta   90.00
_cell.angle_gamma   90.00
#
_symmetry.space_group_name_H-M   'P 1'
#
loop_
_entity.id
_entity.type
_entity.pdbx_description
1 polymer ?
#
loop_
_entity_poly.entity_id
_entity_poly.type
_entity_poly.pdbx_seq_one_letter_code
_entity_poly.pdbx_strand_id
1 'polypeptide(L)'
;MFSYTEGMRVDLAAQCFFNGLLKEFTGWTQDAELKQISMALPNSGQILLLSYAHFSVCGPHKFIFPIRYRQLEGRDLQEGELTFQQALKLILDEEAILGSVSASARHLFYERVMQSAANTASAISLRAADLAHLYSGKLNFIEAEQALLAGHNMHPAPKSRSEFSGEDIRYAPESGQSFGLHWFAVHHSAWQGDVYQSDVQETIGAITEDLGLEFDPLPQGFQLLPMHPWQVPVLREREDIAELFAADLIIDLGNRGDVFLNLLQRQWGEPTRVIWISRRPNFQALDEGVFTDQYFTPGYGEVFYGLNEGVKRQEVRHQKLSSDGITKACLNAIYQHLYQERFIKAQGKGAGEQWCLRPHRTLTDVKRTGERFSLILSNGITRQDEHLDVDEMILCTGYESRVPEYLEPIKHLLDIDQDGQFNLNREFSVAWSGPQTNKVYAVNAGIHSHGILEPQLSLAAWRSATIINDVLGRSHFDLSQEESMIDWGQQDPVAQNLSQFTPQKSYNN
;
A
#
# COMPACT_ATOMS: atom_id res chain seq x y z
N MET A 1 -35.75 -7.63 42.63
CA MET A 1 -34.30 -7.55 42.89
C MET A 1 -33.62 -8.44 41.86
N PHE A 2 -33.42 -7.91 40.65
CA PHE A 2 -32.87 -8.67 39.53
C PHE A 2 -31.35 -8.48 39.49
N SER A 3 -30.67 -9.60 39.64
CA SER A 3 -29.22 -9.78 39.59
C SER A 3 -28.66 -9.28 38.26
N TYR A 4 -27.92 -8.17 38.30
CA TYR A 4 -27.15 -7.61 37.19
C TYR A 4 -25.80 -8.33 37.06
N THR A 5 -25.76 -9.52 36.44
CA THR A 5 -24.50 -10.15 36.00
C THR A 5 -24.79 -11.25 34.97
N GLU A 6 -25.09 -10.87 33.73
CA GLU A 6 -24.90 -11.69 32.51
C GLU A 6 -24.91 -10.72 31.31
N GLY A 7 -24.05 -10.98 30.32
CA GLY A 7 -23.40 -9.95 29.50
C GLY A 7 -24.29 -8.88 28.87
N MET A 8 -23.94 -7.61 29.10
CA MET A 8 -24.55 -6.47 28.40
C MET A 8 -24.42 -6.67 26.88
N ARG A 9 -25.54 -6.89 26.20
CA ARG A 9 -25.59 -6.83 24.73
C ARG A 9 -25.54 -5.37 24.32
N VAL A 10 -24.57 -5.04 23.47
CA VAL A 10 -24.38 -3.71 22.88
C VAL A 10 -24.64 -3.82 21.39
N ASP A 11 -25.52 -2.97 20.86
CA ASP A 11 -25.74 -2.79 19.43
C ASP A 11 -25.34 -1.35 19.08
N LEU A 12 -24.17 -1.19 18.45
CA LEU A 12 -23.61 0.12 18.16
C LEU A 12 -24.39 0.89 17.10
N ALA A 13 -25.05 0.20 16.16
CA ALA A 13 -25.85 0.85 15.13
C ALA A 13 -27.13 1.41 15.73
N ALA A 14 -27.84 0.58 16.51
CA ALA A 14 -29.01 1.02 17.26
C ALA A 14 -28.66 2.14 18.25
N GLN A 15 -27.50 2.05 18.91
CA GLN A 15 -26.99 3.10 19.80
C GLN A 15 -26.87 4.45 19.09
N CYS A 16 -26.25 4.49 17.91
CA CYS A 16 -26.09 5.73 17.13
C CYS A 16 -27.45 6.29 16.68
N PHE A 17 -28.33 5.40 16.18
CA PHE A 17 -29.67 5.76 15.75
C PHE A 17 -30.50 6.39 16.87
N PHE A 18 -30.59 5.73 18.03
CA PHE A 18 -31.37 6.26 19.16
C PHE A 18 -30.76 7.51 19.78
N ASN A 19 -29.43 7.62 19.84
CA ASN A 19 -28.80 8.86 20.30
C ASN A 19 -29.12 10.04 19.37
N GLY A 20 -29.14 9.83 18.05
CA GLY A 20 -29.59 10.85 17.09
C GLY A 20 -31.07 11.19 17.24
N LEU A 21 -31.93 10.16 17.28
CA LEU A 21 -33.37 10.33 17.39
C LEU A 21 -33.77 11.08 18.67
N LEU A 22 -33.27 10.67 19.84
CA LEU A 22 -33.66 11.27 21.12
C LEU A 22 -33.14 12.70 21.29
N LYS A 23 -32.10 13.08 20.53
CA LYS A 23 -31.60 14.45 20.49
C LYS A 23 -32.50 15.37 19.67
N GLU A 24 -33.09 14.87 18.60
CA GLU A 24 -33.88 15.68 17.66
C GLU A 24 -35.40 15.60 17.89
N PHE A 25 -35.86 14.51 18.50
CA PHE A 25 -37.27 14.28 18.83
C PHE A 25 -37.50 14.37 20.34
N THR A 26 -38.54 15.07 20.77
CA THR A 26 -38.83 15.30 22.20
C THR A 26 -40.00 14.45 22.74
N GLY A 27 -40.62 13.59 21.92
CA GLY A 27 -41.79 12.78 22.31
C GLY A 27 -41.44 11.52 23.10
N TRP A 28 -40.46 11.60 23.99
CA TRP A 28 -40.02 10.49 24.86
C TRP A 28 -39.96 10.96 26.31
N THR A 29 -40.01 10.02 27.24
CA THR A 29 -39.91 10.27 28.67
C THR A 29 -38.85 9.36 29.29
N GLN A 30 -38.24 9.82 30.38
CA GLN A 30 -37.20 9.08 31.10
C GLN A 30 -37.66 8.75 32.51
N ASP A 31 -37.44 7.49 32.90
CA ASP A 31 -37.64 6.97 34.24
C ASP A 31 -36.27 6.66 34.85
N ALA A 32 -35.89 7.42 35.88
CA ALA A 32 -34.58 7.32 36.53
C ALA A 32 -34.47 6.11 37.46
N GLU A 33 -35.59 5.70 38.05
CA GLU A 33 -35.64 4.57 38.98
C GLU A 33 -35.51 3.25 38.22
N LEU A 34 -36.24 3.14 37.10
CA LEU A 34 -36.18 1.98 36.22
C LEU A 34 -35.02 2.01 35.22
N LYS A 35 -34.29 3.14 35.13
CA LYS A 35 -33.24 3.39 34.13
C LYS A 35 -33.70 3.11 32.70
N GLN A 36 -34.82 3.70 32.33
CA GLN A 36 -35.49 3.43 31.06
C GLN A 36 -35.94 4.72 30.37
N ILE A 37 -35.86 4.75 29.05
CA ILE A 37 -36.50 5.74 28.19
C ILE A 37 -37.69 5.07 27.52
N SER A 38 -38.85 5.73 27.51
CA SER A 38 -40.06 5.26 26.86
C SER A 38 -40.51 6.21 25.77
N MET A 39 -40.95 5.67 24.64
CA MET A 39 -41.47 6.41 23.49
C MET A 39 -42.76 5.75 23.01
N ALA A 40 -43.86 6.50 23.00
CA ALA A 40 -45.13 6.01 22.48
C ALA A 40 -45.13 6.09 20.95
N LEU A 41 -45.60 5.03 20.29
CA LEU A 41 -45.81 4.94 18.84
C LEU A 41 -47.29 4.71 18.54
N PRO A 42 -48.14 5.76 18.58
CA PRO A 42 -49.58 5.69 18.39
C PRO A 42 -50.03 4.85 17.19
N ASN A 43 -49.34 4.92 16.05
CA ASN A 43 -49.76 4.22 14.83
C ASN A 43 -49.73 2.68 14.97
N SER A 44 -48.86 2.16 15.83
CA SER A 44 -48.78 0.73 16.17
C SER A 44 -49.49 0.37 17.47
N GLY A 45 -49.83 1.37 18.30
CA GLY A 45 -50.32 1.16 19.66
C GLY A 45 -49.26 0.65 20.65
N GLN A 46 -47.97 0.69 20.28
CA GLN A 46 -46.87 0.18 21.10
C GLN A 46 -46.14 1.32 21.83
N ILE A 47 -45.53 1.00 22.97
CA ILE A 47 -44.57 1.85 23.67
C ILE A 47 -43.22 1.15 23.58
N LEU A 48 -42.25 1.79 22.91
CA LEU A 48 -40.86 1.35 22.90
C LEU A 48 -40.19 1.69 24.22
N LEU A 49 -39.41 0.75 24.73
CA LEU A 49 -38.70 0.83 26.00
C LEU A 49 -37.21 0.56 25.78
N LEU A 50 -36.37 1.57 26.06
CA LEU A 50 -34.91 1.52 25.94
C LEU A 50 -34.28 1.60 27.32
N SER A 51 -33.72 0.50 27.80
CA SER A 51 -32.95 0.50 29.03
C SER A 51 -31.58 1.14 28.81
N TYR A 52 -31.03 1.81 29.82
CA TYR A 52 -29.69 2.43 29.72
C TYR A 52 -28.79 2.11 30.91
N ALA A 53 -27.50 1.97 30.63
CA ALA A 53 -26.43 1.92 31.61
C ALA A 53 -25.99 3.34 32.03
N HIS A 54 -26.00 4.27 31.09
CA HIS A 54 -25.66 5.68 31.31
C HIS A 54 -26.63 6.58 30.55
N PHE A 55 -27.20 7.55 31.26
CA PHE A 55 -27.98 8.62 30.68
C PHE A 55 -27.11 9.88 30.61
N SER A 56 -26.94 10.43 29.40
CA SER A 56 -26.18 11.66 29.17
C SER A 56 -27.11 12.83 28.90
N VAL A 57 -26.93 13.93 29.62
CA VAL A 57 -27.64 15.18 29.35
C VAL A 57 -27.24 15.84 28.03
N CYS A 58 -26.11 15.41 27.44
CA CYS A 58 -25.61 15.95 26.17
C CYS A 58 -25.99 15.08 24.96
N GLY A 59 -26.67 13.95 25.15
CA GLY A 59 -27.14 13.06 24.08
C GLY A 59 -26.43 11.70 23.92
N PRO A 60 -25.11 11.54 24.16
CA PRO A 60 -24.45 10.23 24.08
C PRO A 60 -24.85 9.28 25.23
N HIS A 61 -26.05 8.73 25.17
CA HIS A 61 -26.51 7.71 26.11
C HIS A 61 -25.73 6.40 25.86
N LYS A 62 -25.82 5.47 26.82
CA LYS A 62 -25.34 4.09 26.68
C LYS A 62 -26.50 3.15 26.97
N PHE A 63 -27.13 2.62 25.92
CA PHE A 63 -28.27 1.71 26.02
C PHE A 63 -27.81 0.29 26.36
N ILE A 64 -28.75 -0.48 26.90
CA ILE A 64 -28.64 -1.91 27.15
C ILE A 64 -29.70 -2.57 26.30
N PHE A 65 -29.27 -3.48 25.43
CA PHE A 65 -30.15 -4.22 24.52
C PHE A 65 -30.57 -5.56 25.15
N PRO A 66 -31.74 -6.12 24.78
CA PRO A 66 -32.59 -5.78 23.63
C PRO A 66 -33.54 -4.59 23.84
N ILE A 67 -34.07 -4.07 22.73
CA ILE A 67 -35.17 -3.10 22.73
C ILE A 67 -36.42 -3.86 23.19
N ARG A 68 -37.20 -3.26 24.09
CA ARG A 68 -38.46 -3.86 24.55
C ARG A 68 -39.65 -3.06 24.07
N TYR A 69 -40.80 -3.69 24.02
CA TYR A 69 -42.07 -3.01 23.77
C TYR A 69 -43.10 -3.42 24.81
N ARG A 70 -44.09 -2.54 24.98
CA ARG A 70 -45.31 -2.79 25.74
C ARG A 70 -46.51 -2.38 24.89
N GLN A 71 -47.54 -3.22 24.86
CA GLN A 71 -48.77 -2.96 24.13
C GLN A 71 -49.97 -3.40 24.97
N LEU A 72 -51.04 -2.62 24.93
CA LEU A 72 -52.33 -2.97 25.52
C LEU A 72 -53.21 -3.60 24.44
N GLU A 73 -53.53 -4.89 24.59
CA GLU A 73 -54.55 -5.57 23.79
C GLU A 73 -55.77 -5.85 24.68
N GLY A 74 -56.74 -4.93 24.65
CA GLY A 74 -57.92 -5.03 25.52
C GLY A 74 -57.58 -4.80 27.00
N ARG A 75 -57.60 -5.86 27.81
CA ARG A 75 -57.22 -5.82 29.24
C ARG A 75 -55.86 -6.46 29.52
N ASP A 76 -55.27 -7.12 28.54
CA ASP A 76 -54.02 -7.84 28.69
C ASP A 76 -52.84 -6.97 28.28
N LEU A 77 -51.82 -6.96 29.12
CA LEU A 77 -50.56 -6.29 28.85
C LEU A 77 -49.63 -7.27 28.14
N GLN A 78 -49.30 -6.98 26.89
CA GLN A 78 -48.25 -7.70 26.18
C GLN A 78 -46.93 -6.95 26.30
N GLU A 79 -45.88 -7.70 26.60
CA GLU A 79 -44.51 -7.22 26.61
C GLU A 79 -43.62 -8.20 25.86
N GLY A 80 -42.60 -7.69 25.17
CA GLY A 80 -41.68 -8.51 24.42
C GLY A 80 -40.43 -7.75 23.99
N GLU A 81 -39.62 -8.40 23.18
CA GLU A 81 -38.35 -7.87 22.67
C GLU A 81 -38.46 -7.61 21.16
N LEU A 82 -37.81 -6.53 20.71
CA LEU A 82 -37.71 -6.14 19.31
C LEU A 82 -36.26 -6.15 18.87
N THR A 83 -36.03 -6.61 17.65
CA THR A 83 -34.79 -6.33 16.92
C THR A 83 -34.72 -4.86 16.55
N PHE A 84 -33.51 -4.34 16.29
CA PHE A 84 -33.33 -2.98 15.80
C PHE A 84 -34.11 -2.73 14.50
N GLN A 85 -34.12 -3.70 13.59
CA GLN A 85 -34.86 -3.64 12.33
C GLN A 85 -36.37 -3.47 12.54
N GLN A 86 -36.96 -4.19 13.50
CA GLN A 86 -38.39 -4.09 13.82
C GLN A 86 -38.71 -2.73 14.46
N ALA A 87 -37.90 -2.30 15.43
CA ALA A 87 -38.08 -1.00 16.07
C ALA A 87 -37.97 0.15 15.05
N LEU A 88 -37.01 0.08 14.12
CA LEU A 88 -36.86 1.08 13.06
C LEU A 88 -38.09 1.15 12.16
N LYS A 89 -38.68 0.02 11.77
CA LYS A 89 -39.91 0.01 10.96
C LYS A 89 -41.07 0.71 11.68
N LEU A 90 -41.27 0.39 12.96
CA LEU A 90 -42.31 1.03 13.77
C LEU A 90 -42.10 2.54 13.90
N ILE A 91 -40.85 2.98 14.09
CA ILE A 91 -40.49 4.41 14.15
C ILE A 91 -40.73 5.11 12.81
N LEU A 92 -40.43 4.43 11.70
CA LEU A 92 -40.64 4.98 10.35
C LEU A 92 -42.10 4.95 9.88
N ASP A 93 -42.98 4.32 10.64
CA ASP A 93 -44.42 4.41 10.46
C ASP A 93 -45.04 5.53 11.31
N GLU A 94 -44.28 6.17 12.22
CA GLU A 94 -44.79 7.17 13.15
C GLU A 94 -44.72 8.59 12.57
N GLU A 95 -45.89 9.17 12.28
CA GLU A 95 -46.01 10.50 11.66
C GLU A 95 -45.47 11.61 12.56
N ALA A 96 -45.59 11.47 13.89
CA ALA A 96 -45.08 12.45 14.84
C ALA A 96 -43.54 12.58 14.80
N ILE A 97 -42.85 11.54 14.33
CA ILE A 97 -41.39 11.51 14.22
C ILE A 97 -40.94 11.99 12.83
N LEU A 98 -41.57 11.47 11.77
CA LEU A 98 -41.14 11.73 10.39
C LEU A 98 -41.72 13.00 9.78
N GLY A 99 -42.94 13.38 10.15
CA GLY A 99 -43.72 14.35 9.40
C GLY A 99 -44.05 13.89 7.97
N SER A 100 -44.22 14.86 7.06
CA SER A 100 -44.64 14.60 5.67
C SER A 100 -43.45 14.20 4.77
N VAL A 101 -43.07 12.93 4.81
CA VAL A 101 -42.02 12.34 3.96
C VAL A 101 -42.62 11.32 2.98
N SER A 102 -42.16 11.32 1.72
CA SER A 102 -42.61 10.35 0.71
C SER A 102 -42.22 8.91 1.07
N ALA A 103 -43.00 7.93 0.59
CA ALA A 103 -42.69 6.51 0.81
C ALA A 103 -41.30 6.12 0.27
N SER A 104 -40.88 6.70 -0.86
CA SER A 104 -39.55 6.46 -1.44
C SER A 104 -38.41 6.97 -0.57
N ALA A 105 -38.54 8.17 0.02
CA ALA A 105 -37.55 8.72 0.92
C ALA A 105 -37.47 7.94 2.24
N ARG A 106 -38.63 7.49 2.78
CA ARG A 106 -38.67 6.60 3.96
C ARG A 106 -37.95 5.28 3.69
N HIS A 107 -38.21 4.67 2.53
CA HIS A 107 -37.55 3.42 2.14
C HIS A 107 -36.04 3.61 1.96
N LEU A 108 -35.59 4.68 1.28
CA LEU A 108 -34.17 4.97 1.12
C LEU A 108 -33.47 5.21 2.47
N PHE A 109 -34.11 5.91 3.39
CA PHE A 109 -33.59 6.12 4.75
C PHE A 109 -33.45 4.79 5.48
N TYR A 110 -34.49 3.94 5.44
CA TYR A 110 -34.47 2.60 6.03
C TYR A 110 -33.28 1.77 5.50
N GLU A 111 -33.13 1.70 4.17
CA GLU A 111 -32.04 0.96 3.53
C GLU A 111 -30.66 1.47 3.99
N ARG A 112 -30.47 2.80 4.06
CA ARG A 112 -29.19 3.39 4.52
C ARG A 112 -28.89 3.05 5.98
N VAL A 113 -29.89 3.10 6.86
CA VAL A 113 -29.71 2.75 8.29
C VAL A 113 -29.37 1.28 8.44
N MET A 114 -30.09 0.39 7.74
CA MET A 114 -29.82 -1.05 7.78
C MET A 114 -28.48 -1.41 7.15
N GLN A 115 -28.11 -0.77 6.04
CA GLN A 115 -26.80 -0.93 5.41
C GLN A 115 -25.69 -0.46 6.37
N SER A 116 -25.87 0.67 7.04
CA SER A 116 -24.92 1.14 8.05
C SER A 116 -24.78 0.15 9.21
N ALA A 117 -25.87 -0.46 9.67
CA ALA A 117 -25.83 -1.46 10.73
C ALA A 117 -25.06 -2.72 10.30
N ALA A 118 -25.33 -3.20 9.09
CA ALA A 118 -24.61 -4.33 8.51
C ALA A 118 -23.11 -4.03 8.34
N ASN A 119 -22.75 -2.84 7.85
CA ASN A 119 -21.37 -2.41 7.68
C ASN A 119 -20.62 -2.33 9.01
N THR A 120 -21.23 -1.76 10.05
CA THR A 120 -20.65 -1.73 11.40
C THR A 120 -20.43 -3.14 11.95
N ALA A 121 -21.41 -4.04 11.81
CA ALA A 121 -21.28 -5.43 12.26
C ALA A 121 -20.17 -6.20 11.50
N SER A 122 -20.11 -6.01 10.18
CA SER A 122 -19.05 -6.57 9.32
C SER A 122 -17.67 -6.08 9.77
N ALA A 123 -17.52 -4.77 9.98
CA ALA A 123 -16.26 -4.17 10.41
C ALA A 123 -15.77 -4.70 11.77
N ILE A 124 -16.67 -4.80 12.75
CA ILE A 124 -16.35 -5.36 14.07
C ILE A 124 -15.92 -6.83 13.94
N SER A 125 -16.61 -7.59 13.09
CA SER A 125 -16.28 -9.01 12.84
C SER A 125 -14.91 -9.15 12.16
N LEU A 126 -14.63 -8.31 11.18
CA LEU A 126 -13.34 -8.29 10.46
C LEU A 126 -12.17 -7.91 11.38
N ARG A 127 -12.40 -7.00 12.33
CA ARG A 127 -11.40 -6.50 13.28
C ARG A 127 -11.41 -7.24 14.63
N ALA A 128 -12.14 -8.35 14.74
CA ALA A 128 -12.33 -9.03 16.02
C ALA A 128 -11.01 -9.40 16.72
N ALA A 129 -9.97 -9.71 15.94
CA ALA A 129 -8.65 -10.10 16.46
C ALA A 129 -7.85 -8.95 17.09
N ASP A 130 -8.04 -7.71 16.65
CA ASP A 130 -7.27 -6.54 17.10
C ASP A 130 -8.10 -5.51 17.88
N LEU A 131 -9.43 -5.68 18.00
CA LEU A 131 -10.32 -4.83 18.82
C LEU A 131 -9.75 -4.51 20.21
N ALA A 132 -9.20 -5.50 20.91
CA ALA A 132 -8.65 -5.29 22.24
C ALA A 132 -7.49 -4.28 22.22
N HIS A 133 -6.59 -4.38 21.24
CA HIS A 133 -5.49 -3.43 21.04
C HIS A 133 -6.04 -2.05 20.68
N LEU A 134 -6.98 -1.96 19.75
CA LEU A 134 -7.55 -0.68 19.28
C LEU A 134 -8.20 0.14 20.40
N TYR A 135 -8.80 -0.52 21.40
CA TYR A 135 -9.55 0.16 22.46
C TYR A 135 -8.88 0.14 23.84
N SER A 136 -7.71 -0.48 24.00
CA SER A 136 -6.97 -0.48 25.27
C SER A 136 -5.48 -0.18 25.16
N GLY A 137 -4.91 -0.27 23.95
CA GLY A 137 -3.51 0.02 23.65
C GLY A 137 -3.26 1.49 23.32
N LYS A 138 -1.97 1.84 23.22
CA LYS A 138 -1.55 3.10 22.58
C LYS A 138 -1.58 2.91 21.07
N LEU A 139 -2.23 3.82 20.36
CA LEU A 139 -2.36 3.77 18.91
C LEU A 139 -1.35 4.70 18.25
N ASN A 140 -0.78 4.27 17.13
CA ASN A 140 -0.15 5.16 16.17
C ASN A 140 -1.21 5.90 15.32
N PHE A 141 -0.75 6.80 14.45
CA PHE A 141 -1.64 7.60 13.59
C PHE A 141 -2.58 6.75 12.72
N ILE A 142 -2.03 5.77 12.00
CA ILE A 142 -2.83 4.91 11.09
C ILE A 142 -3.81 4.06 11.89
N GLU A 143 -3.38 3.47 13.00
CA GLU A 143 -4.25 2.69 13.88
C GLU A 143 -5.42 3.53 14.41
N ALA A 144 -5.17 4.79 14.80
CA ALA A 144 -6.20 5.70 15.28
C ALA A 144 -7.21 6.06 14.17
N GLU A 145 -6.74 6.40 12.96
CA GLU A 145 -7.59 6.66 11.80
C GLU A 145 -8.47 5.45 11.43
N GLN A 146 -7.98 4.23 11.65
CA GLN A 146 -8.69 2.98 11.36
C GLN A 146 -9.48 2.40 12.55
N ALA A 147 -9.45 3.02 13.73
CA ALA A 147 -10.12 2.52 14.94
C ALA A 147 -11.59 2.99 15.07
N LEU A 148 -12.05 3.91 14.22
CA LEU A 148 -13.42 4.44 14.29
C LEU A 148 -14.43 3.50 13.58
N LEU A 149 -14.77 2.39 14.23
CA LEU A 149 -15.62 1.33 13.64
C LEU A 149 -17.11 1.69 13.59
N ALA A 150 -17.64 2.42 14.59
CA ALA A 150 -19.05 2.78 14.65
C ALA A 150 -19.38 4.09 13.90
N GLY A 151 -18.36 4.90 13.58
CA GLY A 151 -18.54 6.21 12.95
C GLY A 151 -19.17 7.24 13.91
N HIS A 152 -19.96 8.17 13.38
CA HIS A 152 -20.57 9.23 14.17
C HIS A 152 -21.67 8.70 15.11
N ASN A 153 -21.45 8.88 16.42
CA ASN A 153 -22.29 8.37 17.52
C ASN A 153 -23.74 8.90 17.63
N MET A 154 -24.17 9.79 16.73
CA MET A 154 -25.48 10.46 16.73
C MET A 154 -26.05 10.60 15.30
N HIS A 155 -25.39 10.02 14.29
CA HIS A 155 -25.94 9.93 12.95
C HIS A 155 -26.72 8.60 12.83
N PRO A 156 -27.88 8.54 12.14
CA PRO A 156 -28.66 7.32 12.04
C PRO A 156 -28.02 6.27 11.12
N ALA A 157 -27.15 6.68 10.20
CA ALA A 157 -26.49 5.80 9.22
C ALA A 157 -24.99 6.13 9.03
N PRO A 158 -24.16 6.13 10.10
CA PRO A 158 -22.80 6.68 10.08
C PRO A 158 -21.82 5.89 9.20
N LYS A 159 -22.16 4.66 8.84
CA LYS A 159 -21.39 3.75 8.00
C LYS A 159 -22.13 3.35 6.73
N SER A 160 -23.16 4.11 6.32
CA SER A 160 -23.76 3.90 5.00
C SER A 160 -22.79 4.37 3.91
N ARG A 161 -22.62 3.53 2.90
CA ARG A 161 -21.80 3.78 1.71
C ARG A 161 -22.60 3.32 0.52
N SER A 162 -23.37 4.24 -0.03
CA SER A 162 -24.10 3.96 -1.27
C SER A 162 -23.07 3.62 -2.37
N GLU A 163 -23.42 2.72 -3.27
CA GLU A 163 -22.58 2.27 -4.41
C GLU A 163 -21.41 1.34 -4.07
N PHE A 164 -21.06 1.17 -2.79
CA PHE A 164 -20.08 0.17 -2.39
C PHE A 164 -20.72 -1.23 -2.35
N SER A 165 -20.06 -2.18 -3.00
CA SER A 165 -20.30 -3.61 -2.86
C SER A 165 -19.62 -4.17 -1.60
N GLY A 166 -19.86 -5.45 -1.31
CA GLY A 166 -19.23 -6.11 -0.16
C GLY A 166 -17.70 -6.14 -0.22
N GLU A 167 -17.12 -6.24 -1.42
CA GLU A 167 -15.66 -6.28 -1.62
C GLU A 167 -15.01 -4.91 -1.42
N ASP A 168 -15.75 -3.82 -1.67
CA ASP A 168 -15.28 -2.44 -1.53
C ASP A 168 -15.00 -2.04 -0.09
N ILE A 169 -15.37 -2.87 0.89
CA ILE A 169 -15.01 -2.68 2.30
C ILE A 169 -13.50 -2.54 2.49
N ARG A 170 -12.68 -3.12 1.60
CA ARG A 170 -11.21 -2.94 1.57
C ARG A 170 -10.75 -1.48 1.50
N TYR A 171 -11.60 -0.60 0.96
CA TYR A 171 -11.33 0.83 0.83
C TYR A 171 -11.84 1.64 2.05
N ALA A 172 -12.60 1.00 2.94
CA ALA A 172 -13.07 1.63 4.16
C ALA A 172 -12.00 1.54 5.26
N PRO A 173 -11.76 2.62 6.03
CA PRO A 173 -10.71 2.66 7.05
C PRO A 173 -10.93 1.61 8.16
N GLU A 174 -12.19 1.33 8.50
CA GLU A 174 -12.52 0.29 9.50
C GLU A 174 -12.07 -1.13 9.12
N SER A 175 -11.76 -1.39 7.83
CA SER A 175 -11.24 -2.70 7.41
C SER A 175 -9.83 -2.97 7.91
N GLY A 176 -9.08 -1.92 8.28
CA GLY A 176 -7.67 -2.02 8.64
C GLY A 176 -6.77 -2.40 7.47
N GLN A 177 -7.28 -2.37 6.23
CA GLN A 177 -6.54 -2.74 5.04
C GLN A 177 -5.79 -1.56 4.44
N SER A 178 -4.86 -1.87 3.54
CA SER A 178 -4.15 -0.92 2.68
C SER A 178 -4.20 -1.43 1.24
N PHE A 179 -4.06 -0.51 0.30
CA PHE A 179 -4.08 -0.80 -1.13
C PHE A 179 -3.13 0.15 -1.86
N GLY A 180 -2.56 -0.33 -2.97
CA GLY A 180 -1.80 0.54 -3.88
C GLY A 180 -2.71 1.50 -4.63
N LEU A 181 -2.19 2.67 -4.98
CA LEU A 181 -2.88 3.59 -5.87
C LEU A 181 -2.88 3.03 -7.30
N HIS A 182 -3.93 3.39 -8.04
CA HIS A 182 -4.00 3.20 -9.48
C HIS A 182 -3.38 4.42 -10.16
N TRP A 183 -2.69 4.24 -11.28
CA TRP A 183 -2.00 5.34 -11.94
C TRP A 183 -2.43 5.46 -13.39
N PHE A 184 -2.64 6.69 -13.84
CA PHE A 184 -2.78 7.04 -15.25
C PHE A 184 -1.62 7.92 -15.69
N ALA A 185 -1.29 7.88 -16.98
CA ALA A 185 -0.62 8.99 -17.64
C ALA A 185 -1.68 9.79 -18.39
N VAL A 186 -1.80 11.08 -18.10
CA VAL A 186 -2.85 11.94 -18.66
C VAL A 186 -2.22 13.10 -19.43
N HIS A 187 -2.67 13.30 -20.66
CA HIS A 187 -2.23 14.41 -21.49
C HIS A 187 -2.68 15.75 -20.89
N HIS A 188 -1.85 16.80 -20.98
CA HIS A 188 -2.12 18.11 -20.40
C HIS A 188 -3.42 18.78 -20.88
N SER A 189 -3.98 18.37 -22.01
CA SER A 189 -5.29 18.84 -22.48
C SER A 189 -6.48 18.16 -21.78
N ALA A 190 -6.23 17.13 -20.98
CA ALA A 190 -7.24 16.26 -20.36
C ALA A 190 -7.11 16.18 -18.83
N TRP A 191 -6.23 16.96 -18.22
CA TRP A 191 -6.18 17.12 -16.77
C TRP A 191 -6.11 18.60 -16.38
N GLN A 192 -6.52 18.89 -15.16
CA GLN A 192 -6.38 20.20 -14.54
C GLN A 192 -6.07 20.02 -13.05
N GLY A 193 -5.15 20.81 -12.53
CA GLY A 193 -4.79 20.81 -11.12
C GLY A 193 -3.90 22.01 -10.80
N ASP A 194 -3.72 22.27 -9.52
CA ASP A 194 -2.91 23.37 -9.00
C ASP A 194 -2.29 22.95 -7.67
N VAL A 195 -1.11 23.47 -7.36
CA VAL A 195 -0.42 23.22 -6.09
C VAL A 195 0.08 24.54 -5.53
N TYR A 196 -0.15 24.76 -4.24
CA TYR A 196 0.31 25.97 -3.58
C TYR A 196 1.84 25.98 -3.50
N GLN A 197 2.48 26.99 -4.11
CA GLN A 197 3.94 27.23 -4.07
C GLN A 197 4.81 26.11 -4.68
N SER A 198 4.25 25.25 -5.52
CA SER A 198 4.98 24.18 -6.22
C SER A 198 4.37 23.95 -7.61
N ASP A 199 5.01 23.13 -8.43
CA ASP A 199 4.38 22.56 -9.62
C ASP A 199 3.75 21.19 -9.35
N VAL A 200 2.70 20.83 -10.11
CA VAL A 200 2.02 19.54 -9.98
C VAL A 200 2.96 18.39 -10.32
N GLN A 201 3.77 18.52 -11.38
CA GLN A 201 4.69 17.46 -11.80
C GLN A 201 5.75 17.19 -10.74
N GLU A 202 6.29 18.24 -10.10
CA GLU A 202 7.22 18.11 -8.98
C GLU A 202 6.58 17.42 -7.77
N THR A 203 5.34 17.81 -7.45
CA THR A 203 4.59 17.23 -6.32
C THR A 203 4.29 15.75 -6.56
N ILE A 204 3.88 15.39 -7.78
CA ILE A 204 3.66 14.00 -8.16
C ILE A 204 4.97 13.22 -8.17
N GLY A 205 6.07 13.84 -8.63
CA GLY A 205 7.41 13.27 -8.55
C GLY A 205 7.79 12.91 -7.11
N ALA A 206 7.59 13.82 -6.16
CA ALA A 206 7.83 13.57 -4.74
C ALA A 206 6.95 12.43 -4.19
N ILE A 207 5.67 12.36 -4.58
CA ILE A 207 4.79 11.24 -4.18
C ILE A 207 5.31 9.91 -4.73
N THR A 208 5.75 9.86 -6.00
CA THR A 208 6.28 8.63 -6.58
C THR A 208 7.62 8.22 -5.95
N GLU A 209 8.46 9.20 -5.58
CA GLU A 209 9.72 8.97 -4.88
C GLU A 209 9.47 8.43 -3.46
N ASP A 210 8.60 9.07 -2.68
CA ASP A 210 8.21 8.63 -1.33
C ASP A 210 7.61 7.21 -1.33
N LEU A 211 6.91 6.84 -2.41
CA LEU A 211 6.31 5.52 -2.58
C LEU A 211 7.27 4.51 -3.24
N GLY A 212 8.46 4.92 -3.66
CA GLY A 212 9.43 4.05 -4.37
C GLY A 212 8.89 3.48 -5.67
N LEU A 213 8.13 4.28 -6.43
CA LEU A 213 7.48 3.87 -7.68
C LEU A 213 8.29 4.35 -8.89
N GLU A 214 8.58 3.43 -9.80
CA GLU A 214 9.22 3.72 -11.08
C GLU A 214 8.22 3.59 -12.24
N PHE A 215 8.33 4.50 -13.21
CA PHE A 215 7.52 4.52 -14.42
C PHE A 215 8.42 4.64 -15.65
N ASP A 216 8.01 3.99 -16.74
CA ASP A 216 8.62 4.22 -18.05
C ASP A 216 8.51 5.71 -18.44
N PRO A 217 9.44 6.24 -19.26
CA PRO A 217 9.35 7.59 -19.76
C PRO A 217 7.98 7.86 -20.41
N LEU A 218 7.28 8.86 -19.88
CA LEU A 218 5.97 9.22 -20.39
C LEU A 218 6.06 9.87 -21.77
N PRO A 219 5.03 9.72 -22.63
CA PRO A 219 4.95 10.47 -23.87
C PRO A 219 4.96 11.97 -23.62
N GLN A 220 5.45 12.74 -24.60
CA GLN A 220 5.50 14.20 -24.48
C GLN A 220 4.10 14.77 -24.19
N GLY A 221 4.01 15.64 -23.20
CA GLY A 221 2.78 16.31 -22.82
C GLY A 221 1.88 15.51 -21.88
N PHE A 222 2.31 14.34 -21.39
CA PHE A 222 1.62 13.55 -20.37
C PHE A 222 2.25 13.73 -19.00
N GLN A 223 1.43 13.64 -17.95
CA GLN A 223 1.91 13.49 -16.58
C GLN A 223 1.25 12.33 -15.86
N LEU A 224 1.87 11.87 -14.78
CA LEU A 224 1.28 10.90 -13.88
C LEU A 224 0.09 11.50 -13.11
N LEU A 225 -0.96 10.71 -12.96
CA LEU A 225 -2.12 11.04 -12.14
C LEU A 225 -2.48 9.84 -11.25
N PRO A 226 -2.33 9.95 -9.91
CA PRO A 226 -2.75 8.92 -8.98
C PRO A 226 -4.28 8.93 -8.85
N MET A 227 -4.85 7.73 -8.80
CA MET A 227 -6.28 7.49 -8.73
C MET A 227 -6.58 6.47 -7.63
N HIS A 228 -7.69 6.68 -6.93
CA HIS A 228 -8.18 5.67 -6.02
C HIS A 228 -8.71 4.47 -6.84
N PRO A 229 -8.32 3.22 -6.54
CA PRO A 229 -8.68 2.07 -7.39
C PRO A 229 -10.18 1.87 -7.59
N TRP A 230 -11.00 2.17 -6.57
CA TRP A 230 -12.47 2.13 -6.70
C TRP A 230 -13.03 3.17 -7.70
N GLN A 231 -12.40 4.34 -7.81
CA GLN A 231 -12.90 5.40 -8.70
C GLN A 231 -12.63 5.08 -10.17
N VAL A 232 -11.63 4.26 -10.47
CA VAL A 232 -11.23 3.94 -11.84
C VAL A 232 -12.37 3.31 -12.68
N PRO A 233 -13.01 2.20 -12.26
CA PRO A 233 -14.12 1.64 -13.01
C PRO A 233 -15.30 2.62 -13.11
N VAL A 234 -15.61 3.35 -12.02
CA VAL A 234 -16.69 4.35 -12.00
C VAL A 234 -16.45 5.48 -13.02
N LEU A 235 -15.21 5.96 -13.12
CA LEU A 235 -14.84 6.99 -14.07
C LEU A 235 -14.85 6.48 -15.51
N ARG A 236 -14.43 5.23 -15.75
CA ARG A 236 -14.47 4.61 -17.08
C ARG A 236 -15.89 4.44 -17.62
N GLU A 237 -16.89 4.32 -16.75
CA GLU A 237 -18.31 4.23 -17.13
C GLU A 237 -18.93 5.59 -17.48
N ARG A 238 -18.28 6.70 -17.12
CA ARG A 238 -18.75 8.03 -17.53
C ARG A 238 -18.39 8.31 -18.97
N GLU A 239 -19.38 8.69 -19.78
CA GLU A 239 -19.20 8.96 -21.21
C GLU A 239 -18.10 10.00 -21.48
N ASP A 240 -18.07 11.09 -20.70
CA ASP A 240 -17.10 12.18 -20.86
C ASP A 240 -15.65 11.75 -20.61
N ILE A 241 -15.42 10.79 -19.72
CA ILE A 241 -14.08 10.25 -19.43
C ILE A 241 -13.74 9.11 -20.40
N ALA A 242 -14.71 8.28 -20.77
CA ALA A 242 -14.53 7.20 -21.74
C ALA A 242 -14.05 7.75 -23.10
N GLU A 243 -14.54 8.93 -23.50
CA GLU A 243 -14.06 9.64 -24.69
C GLU A 243 -12.57 10.01 -24.60
N LEU A 244 -12.07 10.39 -23.42
CA LEU A 244 -10.65 10.72 -23.23
C LEU A 244 -9.75 9.48 -23.34
N PHE A 245 -10.21 8.33 -22.85
CA PHE A 245 -9.54 7.05 -23.08
C PHE A 245 -9.55 6.66 -24.56
N ALA A 246 -10.69 6.81 -25.24
CA ALA A 246 -10.81 6.49 -26.66
C ALA A 246 -9.96 7.40 -27.57
N ALA A 247 -9.63 8.61 -27.10
CA ALA A 247 -8.76 9.55 -27.77
C ALA A 247 -7.26 9.42 -27.38
N ASP A 248 -6.89 8.37 -26.64
CA ASP A 248 -5.53 8.15 -26.10
C ASP A 248 -4.99 9.33 -25.25
N LEU A 249 -5.88 10.17 -24.70
CA LEU A 249 -5.51 11.27 -23.81
C LEU A 249 -5.29 10.80 -22.36
N ILE A 250 -5.76 9.60 -22.05
CA ILE A 250 -5.51 8.90 -20.79
C ILE A 250 -4.95 7.52 -21.13
N ILE A 251 -3.76 7.23 -20.63
CA ILE A 251 -3.11 5.92 -20.72
C ILE A 251 -3.21 5.27 -19.33
N ASP A 252 -3.79 4.09 -19.26
CA ASP A 252 -3.89 3.34 -18.02
C ASP A 252 -2.57 2.63 -17.69
N LEU A 253 -1.94 2.98 -16.56
CA LEU A 253 -0.70 2.39 -16.07
C LEU A 253 -0.95 1.30 -15.01
N GLY A 254 -2.18 1.16 -14.53
CA GLY A 254 -2.62 0.14 -13.59
C GLY A 254 -2.37 0.48 -12.12
N ASN A 255 -2.75 -0.45 -11.25
CA ASN A 255 -2.33 -0.44 -9.85
C ASN A 255 -0.83 -0.70 -9.74
N ARG A 256 -0.16 0.00 -8.82
CA ARG A 256 1.26 -0.25 -8.51
C ARG A 256 1.41 -0.88 -7.12
N GLY A 257 2.28 -1.89 -7.03
CA GLY A 257 2.58 -2.69 -5.82
C GLY A 257 3.29 -4.00 -6.17
N ASP A 258 3.78 -4.76 -5.18
CA ASP A 258 4.45 -6.04 -5.41
C ASP A 258 3.50 -7.05 -6.08
N VAL A 259 3.91 -7.57 -7.24
CA VAL A 259 3.08 -8.44 -8.10
C VAL A 259 2.60 -9.67 -7.34
N PHE A 260 3.49 -10.31 -6.57
CA PHE A 260 3.16 -11.55 -5.88
C PHE A 260 2.20 -11.30 -4.71
N LEU A 261 2.43 -10.25 -3.93
CA LEU A 261 1.52 -9.86 -2.85
C LEU A 261 0.12 -9.52 -3.38
N ASN A 262 0.03 -8.79 -4.50
CA ASN A 262 -1.24 -8.44 -5.13
C ASN A 262 -2.00 -9.68 -5.64
N LEU A 263 -1.30 -10.65 -6.23
CA LEU A 263 -1.89 -11.92 -6.68
C LEU A 263 -2.34 -12.79 -5.48
N LEU A 264 -1.55 -12.85 -4.41
CA LEU A 264 -1.94 -13.58 -3.20
C LEU A 264 -3.20 -12.99 -2.56
N GLN A 265 -3.28 -11.66 -2.51
CA GLN A 265 -4.42 -10.93 -1.96
C GLN A 265 -5.61 -10.85 -2.92
N ARG A 266 -5.54 -11.49 -4.10
CA ARG A 266 -6.57 -11.48 -5.14
C ARG A 266 -6.96 -10.07 -5.61
N GLN A 267 -6.02 -9.12 -5.49
CA GLN A 267 -6.23 -7.77 -6.01
C GLN A 267 -6.11 -7.76 -7.54
N TRP A 268 -5.30 -8.67 -8.10
CA TRP A 268 -5.05 -8.79 -9.55
C TRP A 268 -5.59 -10.13 -10.07
N GLY A 269 -6.91 -10.27 -10.05
CA GLY A 269 -7.62 -11.47 -10.46
C GLY A 269 -7.68 -12.56 -9.40
N GLU A 270 -8.32 -13.68 -9.76
CA GLU A 270 -8.65 -14.80 -8.86
C GLU A 270 -7.95 -16.09 -9.30
N PRO A 271 -6.59 -16.15 -9.29
CA PRO A 271 -5.87 -17.33 -9.72
C PRO A 271 -6.17 -18.50 -8.78
N THR A 272 -6.41 -19.68 -9.36
CA THR A 272 -6.58 -20.91 -8.58
C THR A 272 -5.29 -21.30 -7.86
N ARG A 273 -4.14 -20.92 -8.43
CA ARG A 273 -2.81 -21.16 -7.86
C ARG A 273 -1.80 -20.10 -8.30
N VAL A 274 -0.98 -19.60 -7.37
CA VAL A 274 0.13 -18.68 -7.64
C VAL A 274 1.47 -19.34 -7.32
N ILE A 275 2.41 -19.34 -8.26
CA ILE A 275 3.75 -19.94 -8.06
C ILE A 275 4.79 -18.84 -8.19
N TRP A 276 5.49 -18.52 -7.10
CA TRP A 276 6.61 -17.59 -7.13
C TRP A 276 7.92 -18.34 -7.32
N ILE A 277 8.51 -18.17 -8.50
CA ILE A 277 9.78 -18.79 -8.87
C ILE A 277 10.86 -17.71 -8.82
N SER A 278 11.97 -18.01 -8.14
CA SER A 278 13.12 -17.10 -8.08
C SER A 278 14.42 -17.87 -8.30
N ARG A 279 15.31 -17.28 -9.10
CA ARG A 279 16.69 -17.78 -9.27
C ARG A 279 17.51 -17.62 -8.00
N ARG A 280 17.17 -16.65 -7.14
CA ARG A 280 17.90 -16.37 -5.91
C ARG A 280 17.81 -17.56 -4.94
N PRO A 281 18.87 -17.89 -4.19
CA PRO A 281 18.84 -18.99 -3.23
C PRO A 281 17.72 -18.88 -2.19
N ASN A 282 17.26 -17.66 -1.91
CA ASN A 282 16.12 -17.37 -1.04
C ASN A 282 15.39 -16.07 -1.47
N PHE A 283 14.25 -15.76 -0.86
CA PHE A 283 13.56 -14.47 -0.98
C PHE A 283 14.21 -13.46 -0.02
N GLN A 284 15.31 -12.88 -0.48
CA GLN A 284 16.19 -12.04 0.35
C GLN A 284 15.72 -10.59 0.37
N ALA A 285 15.84 -9.98 1.55
CA ALA A 285 15.50 -8.59 1.75
C ALA A 285 16.52 -7.64 1.08
N LEU A 286 16.10 -6.41 0.86
CA LEU A 286 16.98 -5.27 0.64
C LEU A 286 17.89 -5.10 1.87
N ASP A 287 19.18 -4.98 1.61
CA ASP A 287 20.20 -4.73 2.61
C ASP A 287 20.31 -3.22 2.86
N GLU A 288 19.45 -2.74 3.75
CA GLU A 288 19.41 -1.36 4.24
C GLU A 288 20.24 -1.22 5.54
N GLY A 289 21.37 -1.90 5.62
CA GLY A 289 22.28 -1.75 6.74
C GLY A 289 22.93 -0.37 6.71
N VAL A 290 23.08 0.28 7.87
CA VAL A 290 23.70 1.62 7.98
C VAL A 290 25.12 1.69 7.39
N PHE A 291 25.85 0.56 7.35
CA PHE A 291 27.15 0.46 6.70
C PHE A 291 27.05 0.07 5.23
N THR A 292 25.97 -0.57 4.81
CA THR A 292 25.66 -0.84 3.40
C THR A 292 25.40 0.47 2.66
N ASP A 293 24.76 1.44 3.33
CA ASP A 293 24.53 2.78 2.78
C ASP A 293 25.83 3.50 2.37
N GLN A 294 26.96 3.12 2.96
CA GLN A 294 28.26 3.70 2.64
C GLN A 294 28.76 3.33 1.23
N TYR A 295 28.19 2.30 0.59
CA TYR A 295 28.41 2.04 -0.85
C TYR A 295 27.83 3.16 -1.74
N PHE A 296 26.84 3.92 -1.24
CA PHE A 296 26.22 5.02 -1.96
C PHE A 296 26.86 6.37 -1.63
N THR A 297 28.18 6.39 -1.50
CA THR A 297 28.97 7.61 -1.27
C THR A 297 29.94 7.82 -2.43
N PRO A 298 30.29 9.07 -2.78
CA PRO A 298 31.24 9.28 -3.87
C PRO A 298 32.64 8.73 -3.54
N GLY A 299 33.06 8.71 -2.27
CA GLY A 299 34.31 8.09 -1.84
C GLY A 299 34.41 6.61 -2.22
N TYR A 300 33.34 5.83 -2.05
CA TYR A 300 33.30 4.46 -2.55
C TYR A 300 33.34 4.41 -4.09
N GLY A 301 32.57 5.27 -4.76
CA GLY A 301 32.52 5.34 -6.23
C GLY A 301 33.89 5.60 -6.88
N GLU A 302 34.69 6.48 -6.28
CA GLU A 302 36.05 6.78 -6.76
C GLU A 302 37.00 5.58 -6.64
N VAL A 303 36.88 4.80 -5.56
CA VAL A 303 37.63 3.54 -5.42
C VAL A 303 37.14 2.53 -6.45
N PHE A 304 35.82 2.35 -6.55
CA PHE A 304 35.21 1.39 -7.46
C PHE A 304 35.64 1.62 -8.91
N TYR A 305 35.65 2.87 -9.37
CA TYR A 305 36.08 3.22 -10.72
C TYR A 305 37.51 2.74 -11.04
N GLY A 306 38.41 2.83 -10.05
CA GLY A 306 39.81 2.41 -10.15
C GLY A 306 40.05 0.90 -10.06
N LEU A 307 39.04 0.10 -9.72
CA LEU A 307 39.17 -1.35 -9.62
C LEU A 307 39.39 -1.99 -11.00
N ASN A 308 40.01 -3.17 -11.02
CA ASN A 308 40.07 -3.96 -12.25
C ASN A 308 38.69 -4.55 -12.59
N GLU A 309 38.44 -4.82 -13.87
CA GLU A 309 37.15 -5.31 -14.39
C GLU A 309 36.64 -6.61 -13.75
N GLY A 310 37.56 -7.50 -13.36
CA GLY A 310 37.21 -8.73 -12.65
C GLY A 310 36.61 -8.45 -11.28
N VAL A 311 37.23 -7.55 -10.54
CA VAL A 311 36.78 -7.12 -9.21
C VAL A 311 35.50 -6.27 -9.32
N LYS A 312 35.39 -5.34 -10.28
CA LYS A 312 34.15 -4.57 -10.49
C LYS A 312 32.93 -5.46 -10.67
N ARG A 313 33.03 -6.47 -11.56
CA ARG A 313 31.95 -7.44 -11.78
C ARG A 313 31.63 -8.26 -10.53
N GLN A 314 32.63 -8.59 -9.74
CA GLN A 314 32.46 -9.31 -8.49
C GLN A 314 31.72 -8.45 -7.45
N GLU A 315 32.14 -7.20 -7.26
CA GLU A 315 31.53 -6.28 -6.30
C GLU A 315 30.09 -5.94 -6.66
N VAL A 316 29.79 -5.64 -7.92
CA VAL A 316 28.40 -5.41 -8.38
C VAL A 316 27.51 -6.63 -8.08
N ARG A 317 28.03 -7.86 -8.25
CA ARG A 317 27.28 -9.07 -7.91
C ARG A 317 27.06 -9.23 -6.41
N HIS A 318 28.07 -8.94 -5.58
CA HIS A 318 27.97 -9.03 -4.13
C HIS A 318 26.99 -7.99 -3.56
N GLN A 319 27.02 -6.78 -4.11
CA GLN A 319 26.25 -5.65 -3.62
C GLN A 319 24.82 -5.63 -4.16
N LYS A 320 24.44 -6.62 -4.99
CA LYS A 320 23.12 -6.68 -5.62
C LYS A 320 21.93 -6.51 -4.65
N LEU A 321 22.05 -6.96 -3.40
CA LEU A 321 20.96 -6.82 -2.42
C LEU A 321 20.89 -5.45 -1.75
N SER A 322 21.89 -4.59 -1.91
CA SER A 322 21.81 -3.20 -1.46
C SER A 322 20.95 -2.33 -2.39
N SER A 323 20.68 -2.78 -3.62
CA SER A 323 19.85 -2.08 -4.62
C SER A 323 18.62 -2.88 -5.05
N ASP A 324 18.76 -4.19 -5.30
CA ASP A 324 17.74 -5.00 -5.97
C ASP A 324 17.02 -5.98 -5.02
N GLY A 325 17.08 -5.73 -3.72
CA GLY A 325 16.42 -6.56 -2.71
C GLY A 325 14.93 -6.24 -2.57
N ILE A 326 14.19 -7.14 -1.93
CA ILE A 326 12.76 -6.91 -1.63
C ILE A 326 12.70 -6.17 -0.30
N THR A 327 11.92 -5.09 -0.18
CA THR A 327 11.83 -4.37 1.10
C THR A 327 11.39 -5.30 2.22
N LYS A 328 11.95 -5.11 3.43
CA LYS A 328 11.62 -5.94 4.61
C LYS A 328 10.12 -5.89 4.91
N ALA A 329 9.50 -4.73 4.73
CA ALA A 329 8.06 -4.54 4.89
C ALA A 329 7.25 -5.44 3.94
N CYS A 330 7.61 -5.49 2.65
CA CYS A 330 6.93 -6.34 1.68
C CYS A 330 7.10 -7.84 1.99
N LEU A 331 8.31 -8.29 2.31
CA LEU A 331 8.54 -9.68 2.72
C LEU A 331 7.74 -10.07 3.96
N ASN A 332 7.67 -9.19 4.95
CA ASN A 332 6.87 -9.41 6.15
C ASN A 332 5.37 -9.49 5.82
N ALA A 333 4.86 -8.61 4.95
CA ALA A 333 3.46 -8.64 4.51
C ALA A 333 3.13 -9.95 3.78
N ILE A 334 3.99 -10.38 2.86
CA ILE A 334 3.86 -11.67 2.16
C ILE A 334 3.85 -12.82 3.18
N TYR A 335 4.83 -12.86 4.09
CA TYR A 335 4.93 -13.93 5.09
C TYR A 335 3.71 -13.98 6.01
N GLN A 336 3.26 -12.83 6.52
CA GLN A 336 2.08 -12.72 7.38
C GLN A 336 0.83 -13.21 6.66
N HIS A 337 0.63 -12.81 5.40
CA HIS A 337 -0.51 -13.26 4.61
C HIS A 337 -0.49 -14.79 4.42
N LEU A 338 0.64 -15.34 3.98
CA LEU A 338 0.81 -16.80 3.81
C LEU A 338 0.60 -17.56 5.13
N TYR A 339 1.06 -17.01 6.25
CA TYR A 339 0.90 -17.58 7.57
C TYR A 339 -0.58 -17.60 8.01
N GLN A 340 -1.28 -16.48 7.85
CA GLN A 340 -2.70 -16.36 8.15
C GLN A 340 -3.54 -17.35 7.33
N GLU A 341 -3.31 -17.41 6.02
CA GLU A 341 -4.00 -18.36 5.14
C GLU A 341 -3.75 -19.82 5.57
N ARG A 342 -2.49 -20.19 5.82
CA ARG A 342 -2.12 -21.58 6.13
C ARG A 342 -2.55 -22.05 7.50
N PHE A 343 -2.30 -21.25 8.53
CA PHE A 343 -2.39 -21.70 9.91
C PHE A 343 -3.64 -21.19 10.63
N ILE A 344 -4.18 -20.04 10.22
CA ILE A 344 -5.36 -19.45 10.87
C ILE A 344 -6.64 -19.84 10.13
N LYS A 345 -6.73 -19.52 8.84
CA LYS A 345 -7.97 -19.72 8.06
C LYS A 345 -8.17 -21.18 7.65
N ALA A 346 -7.14 -21.81 7.08
CA ALA A 346 -7.25 -23.17 6.56
C ALA A 346 -7.10 -24.28 7.63
N GLN A 347 -6.77 -23.95 8.88
CA GLN A 347 -6.39 -24.91 9.94
C GLN A 347 -5.41 -26.00 9.43
N GLY A 348 -4.49 -25.64 8.52
CA GLY A 348 -3.54 -26.57 7.91
C GLY A 348 -4.09 -27.51 6.81
N LYS A 349 -5.37 -27.41 6.42
CA LYS A 349 -5.96 -28.20 5.32
C LYS A 349 -6.12 -27.35 4.05
N GLY A 350 -5.35 -27.64 3.01
CA GLY A 350 -5.56 -27.12 1.64
C GLY A 350 -4.88 -25.80 1.26
N ALA A 351 -4.37 -25.00 2.22
CA ALA A 351 -3.71 -23.72 1.87
C ALA A 351 -2.46 -23.85 1.00
N GLY A 352 -1.74 -24.98 1.07
CA GLY A 352 -0.54 -25.23 0.25
C GLY A 352 -0.82 -25.52 -1.24
N GLU A 353 -2.10 -25.64 -1.63
CA GLU A 353 -2.49 -25.89 -3.03
C GLU A 353 -2.66 -24.58 -3.81
N GLN A 354 -2.96 -23.48 -3.12
CA GLN A 354 -3.22 -22.16 -3.72
C GLN A 354 -1.95 -21.35 -4.00
N TRP A 355 -0.84 -21.66 -3.34
CA TRP A 355 0.41 -20.95 -3.57
C TRP A 355 1.64 -21.84 -3.40
N CYS A 356 2.73 -21.49 -4.08
CA CYS A 356 4.00 -22.22 -3.98
C CYS A 356 5.19 -21.28 -4.13
N LEU A 357 6.11 -21.33 -3.17
CA LEU A 357 7.36 -20.57 -3.20
C LEU A 357 8.51 -21.49 -3.65
N ARG A 358 9.19 -21.13 -4.75
CA ARG A 358 10.27 -21.93 -5.35
C ARG A 358 11.53 -21.07 -5.53
N PRO A 359 12.32 -20.85 -4.46
CA PRO A 359 13.61 -20.19 -4.57
C PRO A 359 14.64 -21.12 -5.20
N HIS A 360 15.75 -20.59 -5.69
CA HIS A 360 16.86 -21.34 -6.28
C HIS A 360 16.46 -22.13 -7.55
N ARG A 361 15.50 -21.62 -8.33
CA ARG A 361 15.08 -22.20 -9.63
C ARG A 361 15.39 -21.22 -10.74
N THR A 362 16.14 -21.67 -11.74
CA THR A 362 16.42 -20.91 -12.96
C THR A 362 15.53 -21.41 -14.07
N LEU A 363 14.67 -20.56 -14.63
CA LEU A 363 13.96 -20.86 -15.87
C LEU A 363 14.97 -20.97 -17.03
N THR A 364 15.04 -22.13 -17.66
CA THR A 364 15.99 -22.44 -18.75
C THR A 364 15.32 -22.60 -20.11
N ASP A 365 14.05 -23.01 -20.15
CA ASP A 365 13.28 -23.14 -21.39
C ASP A 365 11.78 -22.86 -21.16
N VAL A 366 11.12 -22.34 -22.19
CA VAL A 366 9.68 -22.05 -22.20
C VAL A 366 9.11 -22.48 -23.55
N LYS A 367 8.07 -23.32 -23.52
CA LYS A 367 7.32 -23.73 -24.71
C LYS A 367 5.84 -23.47 -24.54
N ARG A 368 5.26 -22.70 -25.45
CA ARG A 368 3.81 -22.54 -25.51
C ARG A 368 3.18 -23.78 -26.14
N THR A 369 2.29 -24.44 -25.40
CA THR A 369 1.56 -25.64 -25.83
C THR A 369 0.06 -25.34 -25.75
N GLY A 370 -0.52 -24.91 -26.87
CA GLY A 370 -1.89 -24.39 -26.91
C GLY A 370 -2.03 -23.07 -26.14
N GLU A 371 -2.93 -23.04 -25.15
CA GLU A 371 -3.15 -21.90 -24.26
C GLU A 371 -2.25 -21.90 -23.02
N ARG A 372 -1.40 -22.92 -22.85
CA ARG A 372 -0.53 -23.05 -21.67
C ARG A 372 0.95 -22.86 -22.00
N PHE A 373 1.75 -22.60 -20.98
CA PHE A 373 3.19 -22.59 -21.02
C PHE A 373 3.76 -23.81 -20.29
N SER A 374 4.66 -24.53 -20.94
CA SER A 374 5.48 -25.57 -20.32
C SER A 374 6.88 -25.01 -20.07
N LEU A 375 7.29 -25.03 -18.80
CA LEU A 375 8.52 -24.44 -18.29
C LEU A 375 9.50 -25.54 -17.89
N ILE A 376 10.78 -25.34 -18.22
CA ILE A 376 11.89 -26.13 -17.66
C ILE A 376 12.65 -25.25 -16.67
N LEU A 377 12.77 -25.73 -15.43
CA LEU A 377 13.42 -25.02 -14.33
C LEU A 377 14.62 -25.83 -13.84
N SER A 378 15.83 -25.30 -13.92
CA SER A 378 16.98 -25.92 -13.27
C SER A 378 17.02 -25.57 -11.78
N ASN A 379 16.97 -26.58 -10.92
CA ASN A 379 17.04 -26.42 -9.47
C ASN A 379 18.51 -26.33 -9.01
N GLY A 380 18.90 -25.19 -8.45
CA GLY A 380 20.28 -24.94 -8.04
C GLY A 380 20.75 -25.75 -6.82
N ILE A 381 19.82 -26.31 -6.02
CA ILE A 381 20.14 -27.19 -4.88
C ILE A 381 20.34 -28.62 -5.36
N THR A 382 19.33 -29.18 -6.04
CA THR A 382 19.34 -30.60 -6.44
C THR A 382 20.10 -30.84 -7.74
N ARG A 383 20.38 -29.78 -8.51
CA ARG A 383 20.98 -29.82 -9.87
C ARG A 383 20.14 -30.63 -10.87
N GLN A 384 18.84 -30.77 -10.60
CA GLN A 384 17.89 -31.45 -11.48
C GLN A 384 16.98 -30.44 -12.17
N ASP A 385 16.51 -30.82 -13.36
CA ASP A 385 15.50 -30.07 -14.07
C ASP A 385 14.11 -30.45 -13.56
N GLU A 386 13.29 -29.44 -13.29
CA GLU A 386 11.89 -29.54 -12.92
C GLU A 386 11.03 -29.06 -14.09
N HIS A 387 9.97 -29.80 -14.41
CA HIS A 387 8.97 -29.39 -15.39
C HIS A 387 7.77 -28.77 -14.67
N LEU A 388 7.25 -27.67 -15.22
CA LEU A 388 6.08 -26.99 -14.68
C LEU A 388 5.21 -26.45 -15.81
N ASP A 389 3.95 -26.85 -15.84
CA ASP A 389 2.95 -26.27 -16.74
C ASP A 389 2.15 -25.19 -15.99
N VAL A 390 1.97 -24.04 -16.64
CA VAL A 390 1.17 -22.91 -16.13
C VAL A 390 0.27 -22.36 -17.24
N ASP A 391 -0.89 -21.82 -16.87
CA ASP A 391 -1.77 -21.14 -17.83
C ASP A 391 -1.20 -19.76 -18.20
N GLU A 392 -0.69 -19.02 -17.21
CA GLU A 392 -0.13 -17.67 -17.39
C GLU A 392 1.24 -17.53 -16.72
N MET A 393 2.07 -16.65 -17.27
CA MET A 393 3.42 -16.36 -16.76
C MET A 393 3.67 -14.85 -16.74
N ILE A 394 4.01 -14.31 -15.56
CA ILE A 394 4.40 -12.92 -15.38
C ILE A 394 5.92 -12.86 -15.13
N LEU A 395 6.65 -12.19 -16.02
CA LEU A 395 8.11 -12.10 -15.97
C LEU A 395 8.58 -10.86 -15.21
N CYS A 396 8.76 -10.98 -13.89
CA CYS A 396 9.37 -9.94 -13.06
C CYS A 396 10.90 -10.03 -13.06
N THR A 397 11.52 -10.03 -14.24
CA THR A 397 12.97 -10.30 -14.40
C THR A 397 13.87 -9.06 -14.30
N GLY A 398 13.30 -7.89 -14.04
CA GLY A 398 14.02 -6.60 -14.03
C GLY A 398 14.30 -6.10 -15.45
N TYR A 399 15.23 -5.14 -15.53
CA TYR A 399 15.60 -4.44 -16.77
C TYR A 399 17.06 -4.71 -17.15
N GLU A 400 17.36 -4.52 -18.43
CA GLU A 400 18.71 -4.57 -18.99
C GLU A 400 18.92 -3.31 -19.82
N SER A 401 20.02 -2.58 -19.58
CA SER A 401 20.37 -1.41 -20.38
C SER A 401 20.83 -1.84 -21.77
N ARG A 402 20.29 -1.20 -22.80
CA ARG A 402 20.68 -1.41 -24.20
C ARG A 402 20.97 -0.08 -24.86
N VAL A 403 21.89 -0.10 -25.82
CA VAL A 403 22.17 1.05 -26.68
C VAL A 403 20.91 1.36 -27.50
N PRO A 404 20.28 2.55 -27.35
CA PRO A 404 19.07 2.89 -28.07
C PRO A 404 19.28 2.94 -29.59
N GLU A 405 18.29 2.48 -30.37
CA GLU A 405 18.37 2.43 -31.84
C GLU A 405 18.60 3.80 -32.49
N TYR A 406 18.15 4.89 -31.86
CA TYR A 406 18.38 6.25 -32.40
C TYR A 406 19.87 6.65 -32.39
N LEU A 407 20.73 5.96 -31.62
CA LEU A 407 22.17 6.18 -31.63
C LEU A 407 22.87 5.48 -32.80
N GLU A 408 22.19 4.60 -33.55
CA GLU A 408 22.79 3.84 -34.65
C GLU A 408 23.58 4.70 -35.65
N PRO A 409 23.15 5.91 -36.06
CA PRO A 409 23.91 6.77 -36.95
C PRO A 409 25.29 7.20 -36.42
N ILE A 410 25.46 7.29 -35.10
CA ILE A 410 26.71 7.70 -34.45
C ILE A 410 27.39 6.58 -33.67
N LYS A 411 26.80 5.39 -33.60
CA LYS A 411 27.27 4.25 -32.82
C LYS A 411 28.70 3.84 -33.15
N HIS A 412 29.08 3.90 -34.43
CA HIS A 412 30.45 3.63 -34.89
C HIS A 412 31.50 4.62 -34.37
N LEU A 413 31.07 5.75 -33.81
CA LEU A 413 31.94 6.74 -33.17
C LEU A 413 32.02 6.52 -31.66
N LEU A 414 31.08 5.83 -31.03
CA LEU A 414 31.03 5.59 -29.59
C LEU A 414 31.86 4.34 -29.24
N ASP A 415 32.67 4.43 -28.18
CA ASP A 415 33.37 3.27 -27.63
C ASP A 415 32.39 2.45 -26.77
N ILE A 416 31.92 1.36 -27.38
CA ILE A 416 30.94 0.43 -26.80
C ILE A 416 31.57 -0.96 -26.87
N ASP A 417 31.57 -1.66 -25.74
CA ASP A 417 32.13 -3.00 -25.69
C ASP A 417 31.21 -4.07 -26.32
N GLN A 418 31.68 -5.31 -26.32
CA GLN A 418 30.96 -6.46 -26.86
C GLN A 418 29.64 -6.77 -26.13
N ASP A 419 29.49 -6.31 -24.88
CA ASP A 419 28.31 -6.49 -24.05
C ASP A 419 27.34 -5.29 -24.19
N GLY A 420 27.64 -4.35 -25.10
CA GLY A 420 26.81 -3.16 -25.35
C GLY A 420 26.97 -2.06 -24.32
N GLN A 421 28.05 -2.09 -23.53
CA GLN A 421 28.30 -1.14 -22.44
C GLN A 421 29.20 0.00 -22.92
N PHE A 422 28.83 1.23 -22.57
CA PHE A 422 29.64 2.40 -22.90
C PHE A 422 30.94 2.42 -22.08
N ASN A 423 32.06 2.74 -22.72
CA ASN A 423 33.30 3.00 -22.01
C ASN A 423 33.27 4.43 -21.44
N LEU A 424 32.99 4.54 -20.14
CA LEU A 424 32.82 5.82 -19.44
C LEU A 424 34.10 6.27 -18.73
N ASN A 425 34.43 7.56 -18.85
CA ASN A 425 35.40 8.20 -17.97
C ASN A 425 34.80 8.52 -16.58
N ARG A 426 35.61 9.05 -15.65
CA ARG A 426 35.18 9.43 -14.29
C ARG A 426 34.04 10.46 -14.29
N GLU A 427 33.99 11.31 -15.30
CA GLU A 427 32.99 12.35 -15.47
C GLU A 427 31.75 11.87 -16.26
N PHE A 428 31.56 10.55 -16.41
CA PHE A 428 30.42 9.93 -17.09
C PHE A 428 30.31 10.20 -18.60
N SER A 429 31.38 10.72 -19.21
CA SER A 429 31.45 10.90 -20.66
C SER A 429 31.90 9.61 -21.34
N VAL A 430 31.24 9.30 -22.44
CA VAL A 430 31.54 8.17 -23.31
C VAL A 430 32.79 8.49 -24.11
N ALA A 431 33.78 7.61 -24.08
CA ALA A 431 34.90 7.68 -25.00
C ALA A 431 34.36 7.59 -26.43
N TRP A 432 34.67 8.56 -27.28
CA TRP A 432 34.13 8.61 -28.65
C TRP A 432 35.07 9.30 -29.63
N SER A 433 34.94 8.97 -30.92
CA SER A 433 35.79 9.45 -32.02
C SER A 433 35.22 10.69 -32.74
N GLY A 434 34.41 11.49 -32.03
CA GLY A 434 33.83 12.74 -32.56
C GLY A 434 34.73 13.97 -32.38
N PRO A 435 34.22 15.18 -32.67
CA PRO A 435 34.96 16.43 -32.44
C PRO A 435 35.36 16.59 -30.96
N GLN A 436 36.63 16.91 -30.70
CA GLN A 436 37.18 17.03 -29.34
C GLN A 436 36.52 18.14 -28.48
N THR A 437 35.84 19.09 -29.11
CA THR A 437 35.09 20.16 -28.42
C THR A 437 33.75 19.66 -27.84
N ASN A 438 33.32 18.46 -28.22
CA ASN A 438 32.02 17.91 -27.88
C ASN A 438 32.21 16.63 -27.05
N LYS A 439 31.32 16.43 -26.08
CA LYS A 439 31.28 15.23 -25.25
C LYS A 439 29.89 14.60 -25.32
N VAL A 440 29.83 13.29 -25.20
CA VAL A 440 28.60 12.52 -25.06
C VAL A 440 28.60 11.98 -23.64
N TYR A 441 27.58 12.30 -22.85
CA TYR A 441 27.44 11.77 -21.49
C TYR A 441 26.39 10.67 -21.48
N ALA A 442 26.63 9.63 -20.68
CA ALA A 442 25.65 8.57 -20.47
C ALA A 442 25.37 8.44 -18.97
N VAL A 443 24.09 8.40 -18.62
CA VAL A 443 23.58 8.31 -17.25
C VAL A 443 22.64 7.11 -17.17
N ASN A 444 22.65 6.40 -16.04
CA ASN A 444 22.05 5.09 -15.85
C ASN A 444 22.61 4.03 -16.83
N ALA A 445 23.89 4.18 -17.18
CA ALA A 445 24.57 3.36 -18.17
C ALA A 445 25.98 2.93 -17.72
N GLY A 446 26.27 3.07 -16.43
CA GLY A 446 27.62 2.97 -15.87
C GLY A 446 27.75 2.00 -14.71
N ILE A 447 26.79 1.12 -14.46
CA ILE A 447 26.88 0.14 -13.34
C ILE A 447 28.16 -0.70 -13.40
N HIS A 448 28.67 -0.99 -14.59
CA HIS A 448 29.91 -1.74 -14.81
C HIS A 448 31.18 -0.92 -14.53
N SER A 449 31.12 0.41 -14.66
CA SER A 449 32.27 1.32 -14.53
C SER A 449 32.31 2.08 -13.21
N HIS A 450 31.14 2.49 -12.71
CA HIS A 450 30.93 3.33 -11.53
C HIS A 450 30.19 2.59 -10.40
N GLY A 451 29.71 1.37 -10.64
CA GLY A 451 29.15 0.50 -9.61
C GLY A 451 27.67 0.72 -9.36
N ILE A 452 27.16 0.10 -8.30
CA ILE A 452 25.72 0.09 -7.92
C ILE A 452 25.15 1.46 -7.55
N LEU A 453 25.99 2.48 -7.42
CA LEU A 453 25.56 3.86 -7.18
C LEU A 453 25.03 4.54 -8.45
N GLU A 454 25.35 4.00 -9.63
CA GLU A 454 25.07 4.64 -10.91
C GLU A 454 23.58 4.62 -11.29
N PRO A 455 22.82 3.53 -11.10
CA PRO A 455 21.38 3.55 -11.32
C PRO A 455 20.59 4.32 -10.24
N GLN A 456 21.25 4.73 -9.15
CA GLN A 456 20.57 5.14 -7.92
C GLN A 456 20.35 6.65 -7.84
N LEU A 457 19.21 7.04 -7.29
CA LEU A 457 18.84 8.45 -7.12
C LEU A 457 19.68 9.17 -6.07
N SER A 458 20.18 8.46 -5.06
CA SER A 458 20.94 9.02 -3.94
C SER A 458 22.18 9.82 -4.36
N LEU A 459 22.79 9.48 -5.50
CA LEU A 459 23.93 10.22 -6.07
C LEU A 459 23.61 10.94 -7.39
N ALA A 460 22.33 11.10 -7.76
CA ALA A 460 21.95 11.80 -8.99
C ALA A 460 22.41 13.28 -9.00
N ALA A 461 22.30 13.97 -7.86
CA ALA A 461 22.76 15.36 -7.73
C ALA A 461 24.29 15.47 -7.85
N TRP A 462 25.04 14.58 -7.17
CA TRP A 462 26.49 14.53 -7.26
C TRP A 462 26.95 14.23 -8.69
N ARG A 463 26.38 13.21 -9.34
CA ARG A 463 26.67 12.89 -10.75
C ARG A 463 26.39 14.07 -11.68
N SER A 464 25.25 14.74 -11.49
CA SER A 464 24.89 15.91 -12.29
C SER A 464 25.89 17.06 -12.09
N ALA A 465 26.30 17.30 -10.85
CA ALA A 465 27.33 18.30 -10.52
C ALA A 465 28.69 17.95 -11.16
N THR A 466 29.10 16.68 -11.13
CA THR A 466 30.31 16.18 -11.80
C THR A 466 30.26 16.43 -13.31
N ILE A 467 29.15 16.07 -13.96
CA ILE A 467 28.96 16.30 -15.41
C ILE A 467 28.97 17.80 -15.72
N ILE A 468 28.27 18.64 -14.96
CA ILE A 468 28.21 20.09 -15.22
C ILE A 468 29.59 20.74 -15.05
N ASN A 469 30.35 20.36 -14.03
CA ASN A 469 31.71 20.85 -13.84
C ASN A 469 32.61 20.50 -15.05
N ASP A 470 32.49 19.27 -15.57
CA ASP A 470 33.23 18.80 -16.73
C ASP A 470 32.81 19.50 -18.04
N VAL A 471 31.51 19.75 -18.23
CA VAL A 471 30.97 20.53 -19.36
C VAL A 471 31.48 21.97 -19.32
N LEU A 472 31.53 22.60 -18.14
CA LEU A 472 31.97 23.98 -17.98
C LEU A 472 33.50 24.15 -17.96
N GLY A 473 34.26 23.05 -17.82
CA GLY A 473 35.72 23.08 -17.67
C GLY A 473 36.19 23.83 -16.40
N ARG A 474 35.31 24.00 -15.41
CA ARG A 474 35.60 24.66 -14.13
C ARG A 474 34.75 24.06 -13.02
N SER A 475 35.26 24.11 -11.79
CA SER A 475 34.46 23.74 -10.61
C SER A 475 33.39 24.79 -10.37
N HIS A 476 32.15 24.50 -10.77
CA HIS A 476 30.98 25.32 -10.50
C HIS A 476 30.25 24.86 -9.25
N PHE A 477 30.15 23.54 -9.06
CA PHE A 477 29.66 22.89 -7.86
C PHE A 477 30.84 22.29 -7.07
N ASP A 478 30.82 22.46 -5.75
CA ASP A 478 31.81 21.86 -4.87
C ASP A 478 31.55 20.35 -4.73
N LEU A 479 32.54 19.54 -5.11
CA LEU A 479 32.50 18.08 -5.01
C LEU A 479 33.33 17.56 -3.83
N SER A 480 33.86 18.46 -2.99
CA SER A 480 34.65 18.06 -1.82
C SER A 480 33.82 17.19 -0.87
N GLN A 481 34.51 16.22 -0.28
CA GLN A 481 33.93 15.22 0.61
C GLN A 481 34.43 15.49 2.03
N GLU A 482 33.57 15.28 3.03
CA GLU A 482 34.07 15.00 4.39
C GLU A 482 34.73 13.61 4.42
N GLU A 483 35.61 13.38 5.40
CA GLU A 483 36.33 12.11 5.51
C GLU A 483 35.34 10.94 5.66
N SER A 484 35.43 9.95 4.76
CA SER A 484 34.56 8.77 4.77
C SER A 484 34.67 8.02 6.10
N MET A 485 33.54 7.58 6.65
CA MET A 485 33.51 6.74 7.85
C MET A 485 34.15 5.37 7.62
N ILE A 486 34.20 4.93 6.36
CA ILE A 486 34.83 3.68 5.94
C ILE A 486 36.06 3.99 5.08
N ASP A 487 37.19 3.42 5.45
CA ASP A 487 38.37 3.39 4.59
C ASP A 487 38.20 2.30 3.52
N TRP A 488 37.89 2.74 2.31
CA TRP A 488 37.76 1.89 1.13
C TRP A 488 39.10 1.61 0.43
N GLY A 489 40.22 2.12 0.97
CA GLY A 489 41.55 2.04 0.37
C GLY A 489 42.00 3.30 -0.38
N GLN A 490 41.43 4.48 -0.04
CA GLN A 490 41.84 5.77 -0.62
C GLN A 490 43.08 6.37 0.05
N GLN A 491 43.48 5.89 1.23
CA GLN A 491 44.67 6.37 1.93
C GLN A 491 45.90 5.56 1.51
N ASP A 492 46.99 6.25 1.16
CA ASP A 492 48.33 5.64 1.24
C ASP A 492 48.46 5.01 2.64
N PRO A 493 49.00 3.79 2.79
CA PRO A 493 49.05 3.12 4.07
C PRO A 493 49.73 4.04 5.07
N VAL A 494 48.94 4.62 5.98
CA VAL A 494 49.46 5.41 7.08
C VAL A 494 50.43 4.48 7.78
N ALA A 495 51.71 4.84 7.73
CA ALA A 495 52.71 4.28 8.62
C ALA A 495 52.26 4.66 10.04
N GLN A 496 51.35 3.86 10.61
CA GLN A 496 50.91 4.01 11.97
C GLN A 496 52.13 3.70 12.82
N ASN A 497 52.75 4.77 13.31
CA ASN A 497 53.62 4.73 14.47
C ASN A 497 52.80 4.14 15.63
N LEU A 498 52.79 2.81 15.73
CA LEU A 498 52.35 2.06 16.89
C LEU A 498 53.39 2.28 18.01
N SER A 499 53.46 3.50 18.53
CA SER A 499 54.32 3.85 19.65
C SER A 499 53.59 4.75 20.63
N GLN A 500 52.44 4.27 21.14
CA GLN A 500 51.91 4.61 22.48
C GLN A 500 50.57 3.90 22.73
N PHE A 501 50.62 2.62 23.09
CA PHE A 501 49.57 2.03 23.92
C PHE A 501 50.24 1.52 25.20
N THR A 502 50.21 2.36 26.24
CA THR A 502 50.53 1.91 27.60
C THR A 502 49.23 1.41 28.21
N PRO A 503 49.09 0.11 28.54
CA PRO A 503 47.86 -0.40 29.13
C PRO A 503 47.71 0.19 30.54
N GLN A 504 46.60 0.93 30.75
CA GLN A 504 46.20 1.32 32.10
C GLN A 504 45.69 0.09 32.86
N LYS A 505 46.45 -0.26 33.90
CA LYS A 505 46.08 -0.96 35.14
C LYS A 505 45.01 -2.06 35.04
N SER A 506 45.48 -3.28 35.25
CA SER A 506 44.74 -4.39 35.85
C SER A 506 43.88 -3.94 37.03
N TYR A 507 42.57 -4.14 36.94
CA TYR A 507 41.71 -4.18 38.11
C TYR A 507 41.79 -5.58 38.72
N ASN A 508 42.44 -5.68 39.88
CA ASN A 508 42.18 -6.73 40.85
C ASN A 508 40.87 -6.38 41.56
N ASN A 509 39.83 -7.18 41.33
CA ASN A 509 39.01 -7.84 42.36
C ASN A 509 37.95 -8.73 41.70
#